data_AF-A0A9E3C7I3-F1
#
_entry.id   AF-A0A9E3C7I3-F1
#
_cell.length_a   1.000
_cell.length_b   1.000
_cell.length_c   1.000
_cell.angle_alpha   90.00
_cell.angle_beta   90.00
_cell.angle_gamma   90.00
#
_symmetry.space_group_name_H-M   'P 1'
#
loop_
_entity.id
_entity.type
_entity.pdbx_description
1 polymer ?
#
loop_
_entity_poly.entity_id
_entity_poly.type
_entity_poly.pdbx_seq_one_letter_code
_entity_poly.pdbx_strand_id
1 'polypeptide(L)'
;MFTTTTSRRLGLIAGAGVIAAVTGTLGIATATPERAHHTIRLTSVQLRDTIIKGVDVATDRDVSHGQTVGYDVTSCQVDPASHTAKCDVAMARSDGMLRGRATIDVNTGTGTGRITGGTRTYQGVSGSLSVAPGASQGRVKITISYHS
;
A
#
# COMPACT_ATOMS: atom_id res chain seq x y z
N MET A 1 -26.66 12.42 14.31
CA MET A 1 -27.68 12.87 13.35
C MET A 1 -26.92 13.25 12.07
N PHE A 2 -26.87 12.35 11.09
CA PHE A 2 -26.09 12.52 9.86
C PHE A 2 -27.00 12.35 8.65
N THR A 3 -27.14 13.41 7.87
CA THR A 3 -27.99 13.49 6.67
C THR A 3 -27.22 12.89 5.50
N THR A 4 -27.77 11.83 4.88
CA THR A 4 -27.15 11.16 3.72
C THR A 4 -27.81 11.65 2.44
N THR A 5 -27.10 12.46 1.65
CA THR A 5 -27.58 12.97 0.36
C THR A 5 -27.39 11.91 -0.72
N THR A 6 -28.49 11.41 -1.28
CA THR A 6 -28.52 10.46 -2.40
C THR A 6 -28.46 11.24 -3.72
N SER A 7 -27.43 11.03 -4.53
CA SER A 7 -27.37 11.57 -5.90
C SER A 7 -27.64 10.44 -6.91
N ARG A 8 -28.86 10.43 -7.45
CA ARG A 8 -29.22 9.70 -8.67
C ARG A 8 -28.63 10.42 -9.88
N ARG A 9 -27.98 9.69 -10.79
CA ARG A 9 -27.79 10.14 -12.18
C ARG A 9 -28.46 9.13 -13.11
N LEU A 10 -29.47 9.63 -13.84
CA LEU A 10 -30.21 8.98 -14.91
C LEU A 10 -29.84 9.67 -16.24
N GLY A 11 -29.88 8.92 -17.35
CA GLY A 11 -29.85 9.42 -18.74
C GLY A 11 -28.55 9.01 -19.47
N LEU A 12 -28.48 7.96 -20.30
CA LEU A 12 -29.24 7.56 -21.51
C LEU A 12 -28.97 8.46 -22.71
N ILE A 13 -28.16 8.01 -23.68
CA ILE A 13 -28.34 8.28 -25.12
C ILE A 13 -27.80 7.07 -25.91
N ALA A 14 -28.69 6.38 -26.61
CA ALA A 14 -28.39 5.50 -27.72
C ALA A 14 -28.10 6.36 -28.96
N GLY A 15 -27.01 6.05 -29.67
CA GLY A 15 -26.68 6.67 -30.95
C GLY A 15 -26.11 5.62 -31.89
N ALA A 16 -26.97 5.06 -32.74
CA ALA A 16 -26.56 4.28 -33.89
C ALA A 16 -26.14 5.24 -35.01
N GLY A 17 -24.85 5.22 -35.38
CA GLY A 17 -24.32 5.93 -36.54
C GLY A 17 -23.54 4.95 -37.40
N VAL A 18 -23.89 4.88 -38.69
CA VAL A 18 -23.35 3.94 -39.67
C VAL A 18 -22.38 4.67 -40.64
N ILE A 19 -21.33 3.96 -41.06
CA ILE A 19 -20.51 4.05 -42.30
C ILE A 19 -19.40 5.12 -42.41
N ALA A 20 -18.15 4.63 -42.48
CA ALA A 20 -17.18 4.92 -43.55
C ALA A 20 -16.01 3.93 -43.48
N ALA A 21 -16.06 2.87 -44.29
CA ALA A 21 -14.95 1.92 -44.45
C ALA A 21 -13.88 2.54 -45.36
N VAL A 22 -12.87 3.17 -44.75
CA VAL A 22 -11.61 3.51 -45.42
C VAL A 22 -10.68 2.32 -45.23
N THR A 23 -10.41 1.58 -46.30
CA THR A 23 -9.40 0.52 -46.38
C THR A 23 -7.99 1.12 -46.35
N GLY A 24 -7.64 1.75 -45.24
CA GLY A 24 -6.26 1.90 -44.81
C GLY A 24 -6.01 0.85 -43.75
N THR A 25 -4.94 0.07 -43.88
CA THR A 25 -4.42 -0.73 -42.75
C THR A 25 -3.87 0.24 -41.71
N LEU A 26 -4.77 0.93 -41.01
CA LEU A 26 -4.48 1.61 -39.76
C LEU A 26 -4.17 0.49 -38.79
N GLY A 27 -2.88 0.28 -38.53
CA GLY A 27 -2.43 -0.58 -37.46
C GLY A 27 -3.14 -0.11 -36.19
N ILE A 28 -4.13 -0.87 -35.75
CA ILE A 28 -4.84 -0.64 -34.50
C ILE A 28 -3.79 -0.90 -33.42
N ALA A 29 -3.06 0.15 -33.04
CA ALA A 29 -2.22 0.13 -31.87
C ALA A 29 -3.17 -0.06 -30.70
N THR A 30 -3.25 -1.30 -30.21
CA THR A 30 -3.94 -1.60 -28.95
C THR A 30 -3.18 -0.87 -27.85
N ALA A 31 -3.71 0.27 -27.43
CA ALA A 31 -3.20 0.97 -26.27
C ALA A 31 -3.34 0.03 -25.07
N THR A 32 -2.21 -0.49 -24.58
CA THR A 32 -2.21 -1.26 -23.34
C THR A 32 -2.51 -0.26 -22.23
N PRO A 33 -3.53 -0.48 -21.38
CA PRO A 33 -3.82 0.43 -20.29
C PRO A 33 -2.56 0.58 -19.42
N GLU A 34 -2.04 1.80 -19.36
CA GLU A 34 -0.94 2.15 -18.47
C GLU A 34 -1.46 1.99 -17.04
N ARG A 35 -0.80 1.14 -16.23
CA ARG A 35 -1.19 0.98 -14.83
C ARG A 35 -0.88 2.27 -14.09
N ALA A 36 -1.85 2.75 -13.33
CA ALA A 36 -1.63 3.91 -12.49
C ALA A 36 -0.58 3.60 -11.42
N HIS A 37 0.42 4.48 -11.31
CA HIS A 37 1.42 4.42 -10.26
C HIS A 37 0.99 5.28 -9.07
N HIS A 38 0.96 4.65 -7.89
CA HIS A 38 0.56 5.30 -6.66
C HIS A 38 1.71 5.27 -5.64
N THR A 39 1.79 6.31 -4.81
CA THR A 39 2.75 6.38 -3.70
C THR A 39 2.04 6.77 -2.41
N ILE A 40 2.27 6.00 -1.36
CA ILE A 40 1.84 6.30 0.01
C ILE A 40 3.09 6.63 0.84
N ARG A 41 3.02 7.74 1.58
CA ARG A 41 4.05 8.14 2.56
C ARG A 41 3.40 8.36 3.91
N LEU A 42 3.92 7.69 4.91
CA LEU A 42 3.41 7.77 6.27
C LEU A 42 4.54 7.58 7.29
N THR A 43 4.22 7.91 8.54
CA THR A 43 5.04 7.59 9.70
C THR A 43 4.27 6.61 10.57
N SER A 44 4.80 5.40 10.73
CA SER A 44 4.29 4.44 11.69
C SER A 44 4.84 4.77 13.08
N VAL A 45 3.99 4.69 14.10
CA VAL A 45 4.27 5.05 15.49
C VAL A 45 3.94 3.86 16.38
N GLN A 46 4.95 3.34 17.06
CA GLN A 46 4.80 2.12 17.85
C GLN A 46 3.83 2.30 19.01
N LEU A 47 2.84 1.41 19.10
CA LEU A 47 1.88 1.37 20.20
C LEU A 47 2.22 0.27 21.20
N ARG A 48 2.57 -0.91 20.68
CA ARG A 48 2.90 -2.09 21.47
C ARG A 48 3.90 -2.94 20.73
N ASP A 49 4.77 -3.56 21.52
CA ASP A 49 5.78 -4.50 21.06
C ASP A 49 5.80 -5.71 22.00
N THR A 50 5.91 -6.92 21.45
CA THR A 50 5.98 -8.15 22.24
C THR A 50 6.69 -9.26 21.47
N ILE A 51 7.55 -10.00 22.19
CA ILE A 51 8.17 -11.21 21.64
C ILE A 51 7.29 -12.43 21.92
N ILE A 52 6.85 -13.10 20.86
CA ILE A 52 6.07 -14.34 20.93
C ILE A 52 6.86 -15.46 20.25
N LYS A 53 7.33 -16.43 21.03
CA LYS A 53 8.10 -17.59 20.53
C LYS A 53 9.31 -17.17 19.68
N GLY A 54 10.02 -16.11 20.07
CA GLY A 54 11.20 -15.59 19.37
C GLY A 54 10.87 -14.76 18.11
N VAL A 55 9.61 -14.41 17.89
CA VAL A 55 9.16 -13.49 16.84
C VAL A 55 8.73 -12.19 17.50
N ASP A 56 9.26 -11.09 17.00
CA ASP A 56 8.89 -9.74 17.38
C ASP A 56 7.56 -9.36 16.71
N VAL A 57 6.56 -8.98 17.51
CA VAL A 57 5.23 -8.63 17.02
C VAL A 57 4.88 -7.24 17.53
N ALA A 58 4.90 -6.28 16.61
CA ALA A 58 4.54 -4.90 16.91
C ALA A 58 3.18 -4.54 16.32
N THR A 59 2.46 -3.67 17.02
CA THR A 59 1.27 -3.00 16.51
C THR A 59 1.51 -1.50 16.56
N ASP A 60 1.20 -0.84 15.45
CA ASP A 60 1.58 0.54 15.25
C ASP A 60 0.41 1.38 14.71
N ARG A 61 0.49 2.69 14.94
CA ARG A 61 -0.44 3.68 14.39
C ARG A 61 0.22 4.41 13.23
N ASP A 62 -0.43 4.38 12.07
CA ASP A 62 0.05 5.06 10.87
C ASP A 62 -0.45 6.49 10.79
N VAL A 63 0.48 7.43 10.66
CA VAL A 63 0.19 8.87 10.62
C VAL A 63 0.67 9.48 9.31
N SER A 64 -0.18 10.29 8.67
CA SER A 64 0.20 11.15 7.56
C SER A 64 -0.32 12.57 7.82
N HIS A 65 0.54 13.58 7.63
CA HIS A 65 0.21 14.98 7.94
C HIS A 65 -0.40 15.20 9.33
N GLY A 66 0.09 14.46 10.33
CA GLY A 66 -0.39 14.53 11.72
C GLY A 66 -1.72 13.81 12.00
N GLN A 67 -2.37 13.23 10.98
CA GLN A 67 -3.63 12.51 11.11
C GLN A 67 -3.42 10.99 11.04
N THR A 68 -4.20 10.24 11.80
CA THR A 68 -4.20 8.77 11.71
C THR A 68 -4.84 8.34 10.39
N VAL A 69 -4.10 7.60 9.58
CA VAL A 69 -4.54 7.10 8.25
C VAL A 69 -4.69 5.59 8.20
N GLY A 70 -4.28 4.91 9.27
CA GLY A 70 -4.28 3.46 9.36
C GLY A 70 -3.65 2.95 10.64
N TYR A 71 -3.56 1.63 10.71
CA TYR A 71 -2.84 0.88 11.72
C TYR A 71 -2.18 -0.30 11.04
N ASP A 72 -1.02 -0.70 11.54
CA ASP A 72 -0.33 -1.87 11.03
C ASP A 72 0.08 -2.83 12.14
N VAL A 73 0.27 -4.08 11.73
CA VAL A 73 0.85 -5.13 12.57
C VAL A 73 2.00 -5.74 11.80
N THR A 74 3.11 -5.91 12.49
CA THR A 74 4.31 -6.55 11.97
C THR A 74 4.62 -7.84 12.74
N SER A 75 5.25 -8.78 12.06
CA SER A 75 5.80 -10.00 12.64
C SER A 75 7.20 -10.19 12.08
N CYS A 76 8.21 -9.93 12.89
CA CYS A 76 9.61 -9.87 12.51
C CYS A 76 10.43 -10.99 13.17
N GLN A 77 11.14 -11.75 12.35
CA GLN A 77 12.16 -12.67 12.83
C GLN A 77 13.53 -12.02 12.72
N VAL A 78 14.19 -11.82 13.86
CA VAL A 78 15.51 -11.17 13.95
C VAL A 78 16.60 -12.23 13.87
N ASP A 79 17.53 -12.05 12.93
CA ASP A 79 18.77 -12.80 12.85
C ASP A 79 19.91 -11.95 13.43
N PRO A 80 20.42 -12.28 14.62
CA PRO A 80 21.49 -11.52 15.26
C PRO A 80 22.84 -11.69 14.56
N ALA A 81 23.04 -12.75 13.77
CA ALA A 81 24.31 -12.98 13.08
C ALA A 81 24.47 -12.06 11.87
N SER A 82 23.38 -11.81 11.14
CA SER A 82 23.37 -10.90 9.98
C SER A 82 22.90 -9.49 10.32
N HIS A 83 22.45 -9.23 11.54
CA HIS A 83 21.82 -7.98 11.95
C HIS A 83 20.63 -7.60 11.06
N THR A 84 19.82 -8.60 10.66
CA THR A 84 18.64 -8.36 9.82
C THR A 84 17.37 -8.90 10.47
N ALA A 85 16.27 -8.16 10.33
CA ALA A 85 14.93 -8.63 10.64
C ALA A 85 14.15 -8.90 9.33
N LYS A 86 13.52 -10.07 9.23
CA LYS A 86 12.58 -10.39 8.14
C LYS A 86 11.16 -10.26 8.68
N CYS A 87 10.40 -9.33 8.11
CA CYS A 87 9.10 -8.93 8.62
C CYS A 87 7.99 -9.23 7.61
N ASP A 88 6.90 -9.85 8.06
CA ASP A 88 5.59 -9.77 7.41
C ASP A 88 4.83 -8.56 7.97
N VAL A 89 4.11 -7.85 7.11
CA VAL A 89 3.37 -6.62 7.47
C VAL A 89 1.95 -6.69 6.95
N ALA A 90 0.99 -6.31 7.79
CA ALA A 90 -0.40 -6.07 7.41
C ALA A 90 -0.82 -4.67 7.85
N MET A 91 -1.13 -3.80 6.89
CA MET A 91 -1.48 -2.39 7.10
C MET A 91 -2.93 -2.16 6.73
N ALA A 92 -3.77 -1.84 7.71
CA ALA A 92 -5.17 -1.51 7.51
C ALA A 92 -5.35 0.00 7.30
N ARG A 93 -6.11 0.35 6.27
CA ARG A 93 -6.56 1.71 5.96
C ARG A 93 -8.08 1.73 5.84
N SER A 94 -8.67 2.92 5.78
CA SER A 94 -10.13 3.07 5.69
C SER A 94 -10.75 2.38 4.48
N ASP A 95 -10.01 2.26 3.39
CA ASP A 95 -10.45 1.74 2.09
C ASP A 95 -9.97 0.31 1.78
N GLY A 96 -9.21 -0.32 2.68
CA GLY A 96 -8.71 -1.68 2.48
C GLY A 96 -7.47 -1.99 3.31
N MET A 97 -6.86 -3.14 3.04
CA MET A 97 -5.63 -3.57 3.70
C MET A 97 -4.54 -3.84 2.68
N LEU A 98 -3.31 -3.44 2.97
CA LEU A 98 -2.09 -3.80 2.26
C LEU A 98 -1.37 -4.92 3.01
N ARG A 99 -0.76 -5.85 2.28
CA ARG A 99 0.11 -6.89 2.81
C ARG A 99 1.48 -6.79 2.16
N GLY A 100 2.53 -6.98 2.95
CA GLY A 100 3.89 -6.89 2.43
C GLY A 100 4.90 -7.68 3.24
N ARG A 101 6.12 -7.71 2.72
CA ARG A 101 7.29 -8.28 3.37
C ARG A 101 8.44 -7.32 3.29
N ALA A 102 9.20 -7.18 4.37
CA ALA A 102 10.36 -6.31 4.45
C ALA A 102 11.58 -7.05 5.03
N THR A 103 12.76 -6.63 4.63
CA THR A 103 14.02 -6.93 5.34
C THR A 103 14.58 -5.62 5.88
N ILE A 104 14.81 -5.59 7.18
CA ILE A 104 15.27 -4.41 7.92
C ILE A 104 16.67 -4.70 8.46
N ASP A 105 17.60 -3.78 8.27
CA ASP A 105 18.87 -3.74 8.99
C ASP A 105 18.60 -3.20 10.40
N VAL A 106 18.83 -4.02 11.43
CA VAL A 106 18.45 -3.69 12.81
C VAL A 106 19.36 -2.64 13.45
N ASN A 107 20.55 -2.41 12.89
CA ASN A 107 21.50 -1.41 13.40
C ASN A 107 21.11 -0.01 12.92
N THR A 108 20.65 0.10 11.67
CA THR A 108 20.30 1.36 11.03
C THR A 108 18.81 1.66 11.06
N GLY A 109 17.96 0.66 11.28
CA GLY A 109 16.50 0.77 11.15
C GLY A 109 16.02 1.04 9.73
N THR A 110 16.88 0.83 8.73
CA THR A 110 16.54 1.00 7.30
C THR A 110 16.19 -0.34 6.68
N GLY A 111 15.34 -0.34 5.65
CA GLY A 111 14.96 -1.58 5.03
C GLY A 111 14.19 -1.42 3.72
N THR A 112 14.07 -2.53 3.01
CA THR A 112 13.32 -2.61 1.75
C THR A 112 12.46 -3.85 1.71
N GLY A 113 11.45 -3.81 0.86
CA GLY A 113 10.42 -4.84 0.83
C GLY A 113 9.53 -4.74 -0.39
N ARG A 114 8.52 -5.59 -0.41
CA ARG A 114 7.52 -5.65 -1.48
C ARG A 114 6.11 -5.74 -0.90
N ILE A 115 5.18 -5.10 -1.59
CA ILE A 115 3.75 -5.32 -1.38
C ILE A 115 3.37 -6.59 -2.14
N THR A 116 2.77 -7.53 -1.43
CA THR A 116 2.41 -8.86 -1.92
C THR A 116 0.92 -9.01 -2.21
N GLY A 117 0.12 -8.01 -1.84
CA GLY A 117 -1.30 -7.94 -2.17
C GLY A 117 -2.07 -7.06 -1.20
N GLY A 118 -3.39 -7.19 -1.25
CA GLY A 118 -4.28 -6.43 -0.39
C GLY A 118 -5.74 -6.82 -0.57
N THR A 119 -6.61 -6.01 0.03
CA THR A 119 -8.07 -6.16 -0.03
C THR A 119 -8.73 -4.87 -0.50
N ARG A 120 -9.98 -4.97 -1.00
CA ARG A 120 -10.78 -3.82 -1.47
C ARG A 120 -10.02 -2.97 -2.49
N THR A 121 -9.80 -1.68 -2.24
CA THR A 121 -9.05 -0.79 -3.14
C THR A 121 -7.63 -1.29 -3.44
N TYR A 122 -7.05 -2.12 -2.56
CA TYR A 122 -5.72 -2.70 -2.74
C TYR A 122 -5.76 -4.15 -3.24
N GLN A 123 -6.89 -4.63 -3.79
CA GLN A 123 -6.94 -5.98 -4.34
C GLN A 123 -6.05 -6.08 -5.59
N GLY A 124 -5.14 -7.06 -5.60
CA GLY A 124 -4.24 -7.30 -6.74
C GLY A 124 -3.05 -6.34 -6.85
N VAL A 125 -2.91 -5.36 -5.95
CA VAL A 125 -1.78 -4.43 -6.00
C VAL A 125 -0.46 -5.14 -5.70
N SER A 126 0.58 -4.72 -6.39
CA SER A 126 1.95 -5.11 -6.07
C SER A 126 2.88 -3.91 -6.18
N GLY A 127 4.02 -3.97 -5.50
CA GLY A 127 4.85 -2.78 -5.38
C GLY A 127 6.08 -2.98 -4.51
N SER A 128 6.77 -1.87 -4.26
CA SER A 128 7.90 -1.77 -3.34
C SER A 128 7.48 -1.10 -2.04
N LEU A 129 8.18 -1.47 -0.98
CA LEU A 129 8.09 -0.86 0.33
C LEU A 129 9.51 -0.48 0.77
N SER A 130 9.68 0.69 1.37
CA SER A 130 10.94 1.12 1.98
C SER A 130 10.69 1.67 3.37
N VAL A 131 11.63 1.39 4.26
CA VAL A 131 11.58 1.69 5.69
C VAL A 131 12.81 2.50 6.06
N ALA A 132 12.64 3.54 6.87
CA ALA A 132 13.73 4.33 7.42
C ALA A 132 13.39 4.84 8.83
N PRO A 133 14.39 5.16 9.67
CA PRO A 133 14.16 5.78 10.96
C PRO A 133 13.35 7.07 10.87
N GLY A 134 12.43 7.25 11.82
CA GLY A 134 11.73 8.50 12.05
C GLY A 134 12.58 9.52 12.81
N ALA A 135 12.01 10.70 13.04
CA ALA A 135 12.70 11.79 13.77
C ALA A 135 12.91 11.52 15.27
N SER A 136 12.31 10.45 15.80
CA SER A 136 12.36 10.10 17.22
C SER A 136 12.22 8.59 17.38
N GLN A 137 12.66 8.07 18.52
CA GLN A 137 12.52 6.65 18.86
C GLN A 137 11.06 6.19 18.77
N GLY A 138 10.84 4.96 18.30
CA GLY A 138 9.50 4.38 18.10
C GLY A 138 8.73 4.96 16.92
N ARG A 139 9.39 5.75 16.05
CA ARG A 139 8.80 6.28 14.82
C ARG A 139 9.56 5.75 13.61
N VAL A 140 8.82 5.35 12.59
CA VAL A 140 9.38 4.77 11.36
C VAL A 140 8.75 5.44 10.15
N LYS A 141 9.56 5.89 9.19
CA LYS A 141 9.09 6.40 7.90
C LYS A 141 8.87 5.24 6.95
N ILE A 142 7.68 5.17 6.36
CA ILE A 142 7.31 4.14 5.39
C ILE A 142 6.94 4.83 4.08
N THR A 143 7.52 4.34 2.98
CA THR A 143 7.11 4.69 1.62
C THR A 143 6.72 3.43 0.88
N ILE A 144 5.54 3.45 0.28
CA ILE A 144 5.00 2.36 -0.52
C ILE A 144 4.75 2.90 -1.91
N SER A 145 5.30 2.24 -2.92
CA SER A 145 5.02 2.53 -4.33
C SER A 145 4.41 1.30 -4.97
N TYR A 146 3.18 1.42 -5.48
CA TYR A 146 2.43 0.30 -6.02
C TYR A 146 1.72 0.67 -7.31
N HIS A 147 1.30 -0.35 -8.04
CA HIS A 147 0.45 -0.24 -9.21
C HIS A 147 -0.80 -1.09 -9.04
N SER A 148 -1.91 -0.64 -9.64
CA SER A 148 -3.18 -1.34 -9.74
C SER A 148 -3.50 -1.57 -11.21
#